data_AF-A0A066WMA5-F1
#
_entry.id   AF-A0A066WMA5-F1
#
_cell.length_a   1.000
_cell.length_b   1.000
_cell.length_c   1.000
_cell.angle_alpha   90.00
_cell.angle_beta   90.00
_cell.angle_gamma   90.00
#
_symmetry.space_group_name_H-M   'P 1'
#
loop_
_entity.id
_entity.type
_entity.pdbx_description
1 polymer ?
#
loop_
_entity_poly.entity_id
_entity_poly.type
_entity_poly.pdbx_seq_one_letter_code
_entity_poly.pdbx_strand_id
1 'polypeptide(L)' 'METIKLNIDLSLNQLIEAIKQLSPKDRLKINDVIWNDNIEIPVEHQKIVLDRMAKSKANPKRLLDWDEVSKNL' A
#
# COMPACT_ATOMS: atom_id res chain seq x y z
N MET A 1 23.86 16.70 -14.02
CA MET A 1 22.55 16.34 -13.43
C MET A 1 21.98 17.60 -12.83
N GLU A 2 20.99 18.19 -13.50
CA GLU A 2 20.36 19.43 -13.05
C GLU A 2 19.49 19.12 -11.83
N THR A 3 19.71 19.85 -10.74
CA THR A 3 18.93 19.70 -9.51
C THR A 3 17.89 20.81 -9.47
N ILE A 4 16.61 20.43 -9.56
CA ILE A 4 15.50 21.36 -9.45
C ILE A 4 15.18 21.52 -7.97
N LYS A 5 15.54 22.65 -7.37
CA LYS A 5 15.05 23.05 -6.04
C LYS A 5 13.65 23.65 -6.19
N LEU A 6 12.63 22.82 -6.00
CA LEU A 6 11.23 23.25 -5.95
C LEU A 6 10.94 23.83 -4.56
N ASN A 7 10.95 25.16 -4.45
CA ASN A 7 10.42 25.86 -3.29
C ASN A 7 8.93 26.16 -3.53
N ILE A 8 8.11 25.11 -3.66
CA ILE A 8 6.67 25.24 -3.93
C ILE A 8 5.90 24.61 -2.78
N ASP A 9 5.04 25.43 -2.16
CA ASP A 9 4.04 24.94 -1.21
C ASP A 9 2.88 24.33 -2.01
N LEU A 10 2.92 23.01 -2.19
CA LEU A 10 1.92 22.25 -2.94
C LEU A 10 1.03 21.48 -1.95
N SER A 11 -0.28 21.70 -2.06
CA SER A 11 -1.25 20.82 -1.40
C SER A 11 -1.23 19.42 -2.03
N LEU A 12 -1.59 18.40 -1.26
CA LEU A 12 -1.68 17.02 -1.74
C LEU A 12 -2.58 16.90 -2.99
N ASN A 13 -3.67 17.66 -3.05
CA ASN A 13 -4.57 17.66 -4.20
C ASN A 13 -3.87 18.18 -5.47
N GLN A 14 -3.06 19.23 -5.37
CA GLN A 14 -2.29 19.74 -6.51
C GLN A 14 -1.21 18.75 -6.97
N LEU A 15 -0.57 18.05 -6.03
CA LEU A 15 0.37 16.98 -6.35
C LEU A 15 -0.32 15.83 -7.09
N ILE A 16 -1.51 15.40 -6.65
CA ILE A 16 -2.30 14.36 -7.30
C ILE A 16 -2.68 14.78 -8.72
N GLU A 17 -3.13 16.01 -8.93
CA GLU A 17 -3.47 16.51 -10.26
C GLU A 17 -2.24 16.58 -11.17
N ALA A 18 -1.07 16.97 -10.65
CA ALA A 18 0.17 16.94 -11.41
C ALA A 18 0.54 15.50 -11.83
N ILE A 19 0.41 14.52 -10.93
CA ILE A 19 0.67 13.10 -11.24
C ILE A 19 -0.28 12.58 -12.32
N LYS A 20 -1.56 12.98 -12.30
CA LYS A 20 -2.55 12.57 -13.32
C LYS A 20 -2.19 13.08 -14.72
N GLN A 21 -1.55 14.24 -14.82
CA GLN A 21 -1.13 14.83 -16.09
C GLN A 21 0.13 14.18 -16.68
N LEU A 22 0.83 13.32 -15.92
CA LEU A 22 2.02 12.63 -16.41
C LEU A 22 1.68 11.52 -17.42
N SER A 23 2.67 11.24 -18.26
CA SER A 23 2.63 10.09 -19.17
C SER A 23 2.42 8.78 -18.39
N PRO A 24 1.79 7.75 -18.98
CA PRO A 24 1.64 6.45 -18.32
C PRO A 24 2.98 5.87 -17.84
N LYS A 25 4.05 6.06 -18.63
CA LYS A 25 5.40 5.58 -18.32
C LYS A 25 5.98 6.23 -17.05
N ASP A 26 5.76 7.53 -16.86
CA ASP A 26 6.29 8.23 -15.69
C ASP A 26 5.43 7.99 -14.44
N ARG A 27 4.12 7.77 -14.60
CA ARG A 27 3.25 7.28 -13.51
C ARG A 27 3.70 5.93 -12.98
N LEU A 28 4.15 5.02 -13.86
CA LEU A 28 4.70 3.72 -13.45
C LEU A 28 5.98 3.89 -12.62
N LYS A 29 6.91 4.75 -13.04
CA LYS A 29 8.12 5.03 -12.23
C LYS A 29 7.78 5.58 -10.84
N ILE A 30 6.77 6.45 -10.74
CA ILE A 30 6.30 6.95 -9.44
C ILE A 30 5.69 5.81 -8.62
N ASN A 31 4.90 4.95 -9.24
CA ASN A 31 4.35 3.76 -8.59
C ASN A 31 5.47 2.86 -8.03
N ASP A 32 6.49 2.56 -8.82
CA ASP A 32 7.63 1.74 -8.40
C ASP A 32 8.36 2.36 -7.20
N VAL A 33 8.53 3.69 -7.16
CA VAL A 33 9.12 4.39 -6.01
C VAL A 33 8.22 4.35 -4.78
N ILE A 34 6.90 4.52 -4.97
CA ILE A 34 5.90 4.49 -3.88
C ILE A 34 5.73 3.09 -3.31
N TRP A 35 5.92 2.02 -4.10
CA TRP A 35 5.64 0.63 -3.76
C TRP A 35 6.88 -0.27 -3.58
N ASN A 36 8.09 0.28 -3.65
CA ASN A 36 9.33 -0.44 -3.35
C ASN A 36 9.41 -0.92 -1.89
N ASP A 37 10.04 -2.08 -1.67
CA ASP A 37 9.90 -3.03 -0.55
C ASP A 37 10.08 -2.51 0.90
N ASN A 38 10.41 -1.24 1.11
CA ASN A 38 10.66 -0.64 2.43
C ASN A 38 9.56 0.32 2.92
N ILE A 39 8.33 0.18 2.44
CA ILE A 39 7.23 1.05 2.89
C ILE A 39 6.68 0.54 4.20
N GLU A 40 6.65 1.45 5.18
CA GLU A 40 5.93 1.21 6.42
C GLU A 40 4.43 1.09 6.12
N ILE A 41 3.85 -0.02 6.56
CA ILE A 41 2.40 -0.21 6.48
C ILE A 41 1.74 0.88 7.34
N PRO A 42 0.74 1.63 6.85
CA PRO A 42 0.04 2.63 7.66
C PRO A 42 -0.51 2.03 8.96
N VAL A 43 -0.43 2.79 10.06
CA VAL A 43 -0.81 2.32 11.41
C VAL A 43 -2.25 1.84 11.46
N GLU A 44 -3.14 2.49 10.72
CA GLU A 44 -4.54 2.11 10.59
C GLU A 44 -4.69 0.70 10.01
N HIS A 45 -3.90 0.39 8.98
CA HIS A 45 -3.91 -0.92 8.33
C HIS A 45 -3.27 -1.98 9.22
N GLN A 46 -2.17 -1.64 9.91
CA GLN A 46 -1.57 -2.53 10.90
C GLN A 46 -2.58 -2.92 11.99
N LYS A 47 -3.34 -1.94 12.50
CA LYS A 47 -4.37 -2.18 13.52
C LYS A 47 -5.44 -3.16 13.07
N ILE A 48 -5.88 -3.08 11.81
CA ILE A 48 -6.85 -4.02 11.24
C ILE A 48 -6.28 -5.44 11.22
N VAL A 49 -5.03 -5.60 10.80
CA VAL A 49 -4.36 -6.92 10.77
C VAL A 49 -4.22 -7.48 12.18
N LEU A 50 -3.74 -6.68 13.13
CA LEU A 50 -3.55 -7.09 14.52
C LEU A 50 -4.88 -7.50 15.19
N ASP A 51 -5.95 -6.75 14.96
CA ASP A 51 -7.29 -7.10 15.46
C ASP A 51 -7.79 -8.44 14.88
N ARG A 52 -7.61 -8.66 13.57
CA ARG A 52 -7.95 -9.93 12.93
C ARG A 52 -7.14 -11.09 13.53
N MET A 53 -5.83 -10.90 13.73
CA MET A 53 -4.97 -11.90 14.36
C MET A 53 -5.42 -12.22 15.78
N ALA A 54 -5.76 -11.21 16.58
CA ALA A 54 -6.25 -11.40 17.95
C ALA A 54 -7.54 -12.23 17.97
N LYS A 55 -8.49 -11.91 17.08
CA LYS A 55 -9.76 -12.65 16.94
C LYS A 55 -9.55 -14.11 16.53
N SER A 56 -8.61 -14.37 15.61
CA SER A 56 -8.29 -15.74 15.18
C SER A 56 -7.54 -16.52 16.25
N LYS A 57 -6.67 -15.89 17.04
CA LYS A 57 -6.02 -16.53 18.20
C LYS A 57 -7.04 -16.91 19.27
N ALA A 58 -8.02 -16.04 19.54
CA ALA A 58 -9.08 -16.31 20.51
C ALA A 58 -10.09 -17.36 20.01
N ASN A 59 -10.31 -17.44 18.69
CA ASN A 59 -11.18 -18.45 18.07
C ASN A 59 -10.56 -19.00 16.77
N PRO A 60 -9.74 -20.05 16.86
CA PRO A 60 -9.08 -20.65 15.69
C PRO A 60 -10.03 -21.15 14.60
N LYS A 61 -11.27 -21.51 14.95
CA LYS A 61 -12.31 -21.96 14.00
C LYS A 61 -12.77 -20.87 13.03
N ARG A 62 -12.34 -19.62 13.21
CA ARG A 62 -12.57 -18.53 12.25
C ARG A 62 -11.74 -18.65 10.99
N LEU A 63 -10.64 -19.40 11.04
CA LEU A 63 -9.76 -19.64 9.90
C LEU A 63 -10.16 -20.96 9.25
N LEU A 64 -10.18 -20.97 7.92
CA LEU A 64 -10.32 -22.20 7.16
C LEU A 64 -9.00 -22.95 7.16
N ASP A 65 -9.09 -24.28 7.15
CA ASP A 65 -7.92 -25.14 6.99
C ASP A 65 -7.43 -25.09 5.54
N TRP A 66 -6.16 -24.73 5.34
CA TRP A 66 -5.60 -24.59 4.00
C TRP A 66 -5.51 -25.93 3.25
N ASP A 67 -5.21 -27.02 3.95
CA ASP A 67 -5.09 -28.36 3.37
C ASP A 67 -6.47 -28.91 2.99
N GLU A 68 -7.54 -28.45 3.63
CA GLU A 68 -8.93 -28.75 3.24
C GLU A 68 -9.37 -27.93 2.03
N VAL A 69 -9.18 -26.60 2.06
CA VAL A 69 -9.67 -25.70 1.01
C VAL A 69 -8.93 -25.89 -0.32
N SER A 70 -7.62 -26.12 -0.28
CA SER A 70 -6.78 -26.25 -1.48
C SER A 70 -7.15 -27.43 -2.37
N LYS A 71 -7.82 -28.45 -1.85
CA LYS A 71 -8.31 -29.61 -2.63
C LYS A 71 -9.44 -29.26 -3.60
N ASN A 72 -10.08 -28.10 -3.42
CA ASN A 72 -11.18 -27.61 -4.25
C ASN A 72 -10.76 -26.48 -5.21
N LEU A 73 -9.45 -26.23 -5.35
CA LEU A 73 -8.85 -25.28 -6.29
C LEU A 73 -8.15 -26.04 -7.43
#